data_AF-A0A0S7Z018-F1
#
_entry.id   AF-A0A0S7Z018-F1
#
_cell.length_a   1.000
_cell.length_b   1.000
_cell.length_c   1.000
_cell.angle_alpha   90.00
_cell.angle_beta   90.00
_cell.angle_gamma   90.00
#
_symmetry.space_group_name_H-M   'P 1'
#
loop_
_entity.id
_entity.type
_entity.pdbx_description
1 polymer ?
#
loop_
_entity_poly.entity_id
_entity_poly.type
_entity_poly.pdbx_seq_one_letter_code
_entity_poly.pdbx_strand_id
1 'polypeptide(L)'
;MIMPNIRASFGRTEAHHLVELLGRRDAELRKAARDRLERGGIDALLDDPRVLTALLTEREVRSRPELVFYVLVRQAMLERGVDDVVAADYVASLLVRFGRSRRAYRISDAAEQEYGYLVDLMARLRTARGREAFLVRVHMGNFALWLSGVFPDFLEARRRRKGAPPISYYERMGATGYRVASESPEAAALGVRDALDSVGRHFSGVRSALNRVSDRYLWRGSADPVGRLLREVSYAME
;
A
#
# COMPACT_ATOMS: atom_id res chain seq x y z
N MET A 1 -5.77 9.12 11.31
CA MET A 1 -5.67 9.00 9.83
C MET A 1 -4.30 8.41 9.51
N ILE A 2 -4.11 7.86 8.32
CA ILE A 2 -2.79 7.37 7.89
C ILE A 2 -1.95 8.55 7.40
N MET A 3 -0.67 8.54 7.76
CA MET A 3 0.29 9.56 7.35
C MET A 3 1.42 8.90 6.54
N PRO A 4 1.86 9.49 5.41
CA PRO A 4 3.02 9.02 4.66
C PRO A 4 4.29 9.52 5.35
N ASN A 5 4.85 8.71 6.25
CA ASN A 5 6.01 9.10 7.05
C ASN A 5 7.03 7.97 7.23
N ILE A 6 6.83 6.82 6.60
CA ILE A 6 7.75 5.70 6.69
C ILE A 6 9.03 6.04 5.94
N ARG A 7 8.91 6.50 4.69
CA ARG A 7 10.07 6.86 3.86
C ARG A 7 10.92 7.95 4.48
N ALA A 8 10.28 8.98 5.02
CA ALA A 8 10.96 10.07 5.72
C ALA A 8 11.68 9.62 7.00
N SER A 9 11.27 8.48 7.58
CA SER A 9 11.94 7.89 8.75
C SER A 9 13.24 7.14 8.42
N PHE A 10 13.56 6.96 7.13
CA PHE A 10 14.78 6.29 6.69
C PHE A 10 15.88 7.30 6.43
N GLY A 11 16.98 7.15 7.16
CA GLY A 11 18.13 8.03 7.06
C GLY A 11 19.42 7.25 6.89
N ARG A 12 20.49 7.79 7.46
CA ARG A 12 21.82 7.19 7.41
C ARG A 12 21.84 5.77 7.98
N THR A 13 21.14 5.51 9.08
CA THR A 13 21.08 4.20 9.73
C THR A 13 20.53 3.13 8.78
N GLU A 14 19.38 3.36 8.17
CA GLU A 14 18.79 2.44 7.20
C GLU A 14 19.67 2.29 5.95
N ALA A 15 20.29 3.37 5.46
CA ALA A 15 21.20 3.27 4.32
C ALA A 15 22.40 2.34 4.59
N HIS A 16 23.05 2.47 5.75
CA HIS A 16 24.15 1.58 6.15
C HIS A 16 23.67 0.14 6.33
N HIS A 17 22.51 -0.05 6.95
CA HIS A 17 21.89 -1.36 7.11
C HIS A 17 21.64 -2.05 5.75
N LEU A 18 21.13 -1.33 4.77
CA LEU A 18 20.87 -1.86 3.42
C LEU A 18 22.16 -2.23 2.67
N VAL A 19 23.22 -1.41 2.80
CA VAL A 19 24.54 -1.72 2.21
C VAL A 19 25.12 -3.00 2.82
N GLU A 20 25.08 -3.14 4.15
CA GLU A 20 25.58 -4.34 4.82
C GLU A 20 24.73 -5.57 4.53
N LEU A 21 23.41 -5.41 4.42
CA LEU A 21 22.50 -6.47 4.04
C LEU A 21 22.82 -7.00 2.64
N LEU A 22 23.01 -6.12 1.65
CA LEU A 22 23.37 -6.51 0.27
C LEU A 22 24.79 -7.11 0.20
N GLY A 23 25.71 -6.58 0.98
CA GLY A 23 27.11 -6.97 1.00
C GLY A 23 27.44 -8.19 1.86
N ARG A 24 26.47 -8.75 2.59
CA ARG A 24 26.73 -9.73 3.66
C ARG A 24 27.58 -10.91 3.21
N ARG A 25 27.32 -11.42 2.00
CA ARG A 25 28.00 -12.59 1.43
C ARG A 25 28.92 -12.27 0.26
N ASP A 26 28.99 -11.01 -0.15
CA ASP A 26 29.70 -10.60 -1.37
C ASP A 26 30.23 -9.16 -1.24
N ALA A 27 31.56 -9.03 -1.27
CA ALA A 27 32.24 -7.75 -1.12
C ALA A 27 32.03 -6.81 -2.34
N GLU A 28 31.89 -7.37 -3.54
CA GLU A 28 31.61 -6.59 -4.76
C GLU A 28 30.19 -6.05 -4.73
N LEU A 29 29.21 -6.83 -4.27
CA LEU A 29 27.85 -6.33 -4.05
C LEU A 29 27.82 -5.22 -2.99
N ARG A 30 28.63 -5.32 -1.93
CA ARG A 30 28.77 -4.24 -0.93
C ARG A 30 29.30 -2.96 -1.56
N LYS A 31 30.34 -3.06 -2.39
CA LYS A 31 30.92 -1.92 -3.10
C LYS A 31 29.90 -1.30 -4.07
N ALA A 32 29.25 -2.12 -4.89
CA ALA A 32 28.22 -1.65 -5.81
C ALA A 32 27.03 -0.97 -5.09
N ALA A 33 26.65 -1.45 -3.90
CA ALA A 33 25.63 -0.81 -3.07
C ALA A 33 26.08 0.56 -2.57
N ARG A 34 27.34 0.72 -2.12
CA ARG A 34 27.91 2.02 -1.75
C ARG A 34 27.93 3.00 -2.93
N ASP A 35 28.43 2.56 -4.08
CA ASP A 35 28.47 3.40 -5.29
C ASP A 35 27.06 3.82 -5.74
N ARG A 36 26.05 2.98 -5.48
CA ARG A 36 24.63 3.33 -5.75
C ARG A 36 24.11 4.36 -4.75
N LEU A 37 24.40 4.17 -3.46
CA LEU A 37 24.02 5.11 -2.41
C LEU A 37 24.61 6.50 -2.64
N GLU A 38 25.88 6.57 -3.07
CA GLU A 38 26.56 7.84 -3.36
C GLU A 38 25.94 8.58 -4.56
N ARG A 39 25.51 7.85 -5.60
CA ARG A 39 24.97 8.46 -6.82
C ARG A 39 23.49 8.83 -6.72
N GLY A 40 22.68 7.98 -6.09
CA GLY A 40 21.22 8.07 -6.11
C GLY A 40 20.56 8.15 -4.74
N GLY A 41 21.36 8.27 -3.67
CA GLY A 41 20.85 8.27 -2.31
C GLY A 41 20.22 6.94 -1.90
N ILE A 42 19.48 6.96 -0.79
CA ILE A 42 18.85 5.76 -0.23
C ILE A 42 17.73 5.21 -1.15
N ASP A 43 17.05 6.06 -1.93
CA ASP A 43 16.00 5.62 -2.84
C ASP A 43 16.52 4.63 -3.88
N ALA A 44 17.71 4.86 -4.41
CA ALA A 44 18.32 3.94 -5.34
C ALA A 44 18.59 2.56 -4.70
N LEU A 45 18.85 2.49 -3.39
CA LEU A 45 18.93 1.20 -2.68
C LEU A 45 17.54 0.57 -2.48
N LEU A 46 16.55 1.37 -2.07
CA LEU A 46 15.18 0.89 -1.83
C LEU A 46 14.51 0.36 -3.10
N ASP A 47 14.93 0.88 -4.26
CA ASP A 47 14.48 0.47 -5.58
C ASP A 47 15.27 -0.73 -6.14
N ASP A 48 16.34 -1.20 -5.48
CA ASP A 48 17.08 -2.38 -5.89
C ASP A 48 16.32 -3.68 -5.51
N PRO A 49 15.92 -4.53 -6.47
CA PRO A 49 15.15 -5.74 -6.18
C PRO A 49 15.91 -6.72 -5.27
N ARG A 50 17.25 -6.67 -5.27
CA ARG A 50 18.08 -7.51 -4.39
C ARG A 50 17.88 -7.16 -2.91
N VAL A 51 17.50 -5.92 -2.58
CA VAL A 51 17.19 -5.53 -1.20
C VAL A 51 15.99 -6.30 -0.69
N LEU A 52 14.91 -6.39 -1.48
CA LEU A 52 13.73 -7.16 -1.07
C LEU A 52 14.08 -8.64 -0.87
N THR A 53 14.84 -9.23 -1.80
CA THR A 53 15.28 -10.62 -1.67
C THR A 53 16.06 -10.81 -0.37
N ALA A 54 17.06 -9.96 -0.09
CA ALA A 54 17.88 -10.08 1.10
C ALA A 54 17.08 -9.86 2.40
N LEU A 55 16.16 -8.89 2.42
CA LEU A 55 15.27 -8.64 3.58
C LEU A 55 14.40 -9.86 3.92
N LEU A 56 14.02 -10.66 2.93
CA LEU A 56 13.15 -11.83 3.10
C LEU A 56 13.92 -13.13 3.37
N THR A 57 15.19 -13.22 2.97
CA THR A 57 16.00 -14.46 3.08
C THR A 57 16.97 -14.45 4.25
N GLU A 58 17.52 -13.30 4.63
CA GLU A 58 18.54 -13.19 5.69
C GLU A 58 17.89 -13.14 7.08
N ARG A 59 17.58 -14.33 7.63
CA ARG A 59 16.87 -14.50 8.91
C ARG A 59 17.58 -13.91 10.13
N GLU A 60 18.89 -13.76 10.06
CA GLU A 60 19.70 -13.22 11.17
C GLU A 60 19.67 -11.70 11.23
N VAL A 61 19.24 -11.03 10.14
CA VAL A 61 19.24 -9.57 10.05
C VAL A 61 17.85 -9.04 10.43
N ARG A 62 17.76 -8.46 11.62
CA ARG A 62 16.52 -7.80 12.06
C ARG A 62 16.35 -6.48 11.30
N SER A 63 15.20 -6.34 10.64
CA SER A 63 14.80 -5.11 9.97
C SER A 63 13.51 -4.58 10.56
N ARG A 64 13.37 -3.25 10.57
CA ARG A 64 12.13 -2.59 11.01
C ARG A 64 10.98 -3.03 10.09
N PRO A 65 9.80 -3.43 10.61
CA PRO A 65 8.67 -3.81 9.78
C PRO A 65 8.33 -2.75 8.72
N GLU A 66 8.43 -1.47 9.08
CA GLU A 66 8.20 -0.34 8.18
C GLU A 66 9.11 -0.37 6.95
N LEU A 67 10.40 -0.72 7.11
CA LEU A 67 11.35 -0.87 6.01
C LEU A 67 10.96 -2.03 5.09
N VAL A 68 10.58 -3.17 5.67
CA VAL A 68 10.17 -4.34 4.90
C VAL A 68 8.91 -4.03 4.09
N PHE A 69 7.88 -3.47 4.72
CA PHE A 69 6.63 -3.11 4.03
C PHE A 69 6.86 -2.04 2.96
N TYR A 70 7.69 -1.03 3.22
CA TYR A 70 8.02 -0.02 2.22
C TYR A 70 8.68 -0.62 1.00
N VAL A 71 9.78 -1.36 1.17
CA VAL A 71 10.50 -1.98 0.04
C VAL A 71 9.58 -2.94 -0.71
N LEU A 72 8.79 -3.73 0.01
CA LEU A 72 7.88 -4.70 -0.60
C LEU A 72 6.82 -4.00 -1.48
N VAL A 73 6.18 -2.94 -0.98
CA VAL A 73 5.22 -2.13 -1.74
C VAL A 73 5.90 -1.44 -2.93
N ARG A 74 7.05 -0.79 -2.69
CA ARG A 74 7.79 -0.05 -3.72
C ARG A 74 8.21 -0.96 -4.88
N GLN A 75 8.77 -2.13 -4.59
CA GLN A 75 9.14 -3.11 -5.61
C GLN A 75 7.92 -3.60 -6.41
N ALA A 76 6.82 -3.92 -5.73
CA ALA A 76 5.61 -4.36 -6.42
C ALA A 76 4.99 -3.26 -7.31
N MET A 77 5.10 -2.00 -6.90
CA MET A 77 4.65 -0.84 -7.70
C MET A 77 5.54 -0.62 -8.93
N LEU A 78 6.86 -0.68 -8.78
CA LEU A 78 7.82 -0.59 -9.88
C LEU A 78 7.61 -1.70 -10.92
N GLU A 79 7.38 -2.94 -10.48
CA GLU A 79 7.03 -4.06 -11.37
C GLU A 79 5.73 -3.83 -12.18
N ARG A 80 4.85 -2.92 -11.72
CA ARG A 80 3.61 -2.53 -12.39
C ARG A 80 3.74 -1.19 -13.13
N GLY A 81 4.95 -0.64 -13.23
CA GLY A 81 5.21 0.64 -13.90
C GLY A 81 4.72 1.85 -13.12
N VAL A 82 4.42 1.70 -11.82
CA VAL A 82 4.02 2.83 -10.96
C VAL A 82 5.26 3.33 -10.20
N ASP A 83 5.95 4.28 -10.80
CA ASP A 83 7.08 4.96 -10.17
C ASP A 83 6.61 6.22 -9.41
N ASP A 84 6.04 6.01 -8.23
CA ASP A 84 5.63 7.12 -7.35
C ASP A 84 6.01 6.82 -5.89
N VAL A 85 7.00 7.56 -5.39
CA VAL A 85 7.55 7.41 -4.03
C VAL A 85 6.52 7.83 -2.96
N VAL A 86 5.71 8.85 -3.25
CA VAL A 86 4.73 9.40 -2.30
C VAL A 86 3.59 8.39 -2.12
N ALA A 87 3.09 7.80 -3.22
CA ALA A 87 2.13 6.71 -3.13
C ALA A 87 2.71 5.49 -2.43
N ALA A 88 3.96 5.10 -2.73
CA ALA A 88 4.59 3.95 -2.07
C ALA A 88 4.69 4.15 -0.55
N ASP A 89 5.09 5.34 -0.09
CA ASP A 89 5.15 5.67 1.33
C ASP A 89 3.76 5.60 1.99
N TYR A 90 2.76 6.24 1.39
CA TYR A 90 1.40 6.22 1.93
C TYR A 90 0.83 4.80 2.01
N VAL A 91 1.04 3.99 0.98
CA VAL A 91 0.53 2.61 0.90
C VAL A 91 1.26 1.71 1.88
N ALA A 92 2.56 1.85 2.05
CA ALA A 92 3.31 1.15 3.10
C ALA A 92 2.79 1.51 4.49
N SER A 93 2.57 2.81 4.76
CA SER A 93 1.97 3.29 6.01
C SER A 93 0.57 2.72 6.23
N LEU A 94 -0.25 2.63 5.18
CA LEU A 94 -1.56 1.99 5.20
C LEU A 94 -1.45 0.53 5.64
N LEU A 95 -0.57 -0.27 5.03
CA LEU A 95 -0.39 -1.69 5.38
C LEU A 95 0.06 -1.86 6.82
N VAL A 96 1.06 -1.09 7.26
CA VAL A 96 1.58 -1.16 8.65
C VAL A 96 0.49 -0.81 9.66
N ARG A 97 -0.34 0.21 9.38
CA ARG A 97 -1.39 0.66 10.31
C ARG A 97 -2.60 -0.27 10.29
N PHE A 98 -3.05 -0.72 9.13
CA PHE A 98 -4.24 -1.58 8.99
C PHE A 98 -3.97 -3.02 9.41
N GLY A 99 -2.74 -3.50 9.29
CA GLY A 99 -2.32 -4.79 9.82
C GLY A 99 -2.36 -4.90 11.35
N ARG A 100 -2.59 -3.80 12.08
CA ARG A 100 -2.68 -3.79 13.55
C ARG A 100 -4.14 -3.77 14.01
N SER A 101 -4.51 -4.80 14.79
CA SER A 101 -5.84 -4.91 15.44
C SER A 101 -6.99 -4.77 14.41
N ARG A 102 -8.11 -4.15 14.79
CA ARG A 102 -9.25 -3.85 13.88
C ARG A 102 -9.14 -2.47 13.20
N ARG A 103 -7.92 -1.93 13.01
CA ARG A 103 -7.75 -0.56 12.51
C ARG A 103 -8.34 -0.34 11.13
N ALA A 104 -8.32 -1.37 10.27
CA ALA A 104 -8.89 -1.29 8.93
C ALA A 104 -10.40 -0.95 8.92
N TYR A 105 -11.13 -1.28 9.99
CA TYR A 105 -12.58 -1.09 10.06
C TYR A 105 -13.00 0.20 10.74
N ARG A 106 -12.05 1.04 11.22
CA ARG A 106 -12.36 2.27 11.97
C ARG A 106 -11.86 3.49 11.22
N ILE A 107 -12.65 4.57 11.14
CA ILE A 107 -12.25 5.79 10.40
C ILE A 107 -10.99 6.41 11.02
N SER A 108 -10.92 6.47 12.35
CA SER A 108 -9.78 6.99 13.12
C SER A 108 -9.39 6.03 14.25
N ASP A 109 -8.23 6.24 14.87
CA ASP A 109 -7.75 5.41 15.97
C ASP A 109 -8.65 5.54 17.22
N ALA A 110 -9.24 6.73 17.40
CA ALA A 110 -10.16 7.07 18.48
C ALA A 110 -11.63 6.76 18.15
N ALA A 111 -11.96 6.37 16.91
CA ALA A 111 -13.33 6.00 16.58
C ALA A 111 -13.71 4.69 17.25
N GLU A 112 -14.91 4.63 17.82
CA GLU A 112 -15.50 3.40 18.37
C GLU A 112 -16.26 2.62 17.29
N GLN A 113 -16.90 3.35 16.36
CA GLN A 113 -17.69 2.75 15.28
C GLN A 113 -16.79 2.01 14.27
N GLU A 114 -17.17 0.76 13.99
CA GLU A 114 -16.59 -0.06 12.92
C GLU A 114 -17.48 -0.05 11.66
N TYR A 115 -16.83 -0.13 10.50
CA TYR A 115 -17.43 -0.16 9.18
C TYR A 115 -16.91 -1.39 8.43
N GLY A 116 -17.78 -2.37 8.21
CA GLY A 116 -17.44 -3.60 7.49
C GLY A 116 -17.58 -3.48 5.97
N TYR A 117 -18.37 -2.50 5.49
CA TYR A 117 -18.71 -2.37 4.09
C TYR A 117 -18.54 -0.93 3.57
N LEU A 118 -18.11 -0.79 2.31
CA LEU A 118 -17.99 0.51 1.66
C LEU A 118 -19.34 1.26 1.58
N VAL A 119 -20.45 0.52 1.48
CA VAL A 119 -21.80 1.14 1.46
C VAL A 119 -22.13 1.86 2.77
N ASP A 120 -21.64 1.36 3.91
CA ASP A 120 -21.85 2.00 5.21
C ASP A 120 -21.07 3.31 5.31
N LEU A 121 -19.85 3.34 4.73
CA LEU A 121 -19.05 4.56 4.64
C LEU A 121 -19.69 5.60 3.71
N MET A 122 -20.29 5.17 2.59
CA MET A 122 -21.06 6.07 1.73
C MET A 122 -22.30 6.62 2.44
N ALA A 123 -23.02 5.77 3.18
CA ALA A 123 -24.16 6.21 3.99
C ALA A 123 -23.72 7.25 5.04
N ARG A 124 -22.59 7.03 5.71
CA ARG A 124 -22.01 8.00 6.64
C ARG A 124 -21.64 9.31 5.95
N LEU A 125 -21.10 9.25 4.74
CA LEU A 125 -20.70 10.45 3.99
C LEU A 125 -21.90 11.37 3.65
N ARG A 126 -23.12 10.82 3.57
CA ARG A 126 -24.33 11.64 3.33
C ARG A 126 -24.65 12.59 4.48
N THR A 127 -24.25 12.25 5.70
CA THR A 127 -24.54 13.05 6.91
C THR A 127 -23.30 13.76 7.46
N ALA A 128 -22.11 13.24 7.18
CA ALA A 128 -20.85 13.84 7.62
C ALA A 128 -20.61 15.22 6.99
N ARG A 129 -19.97 16.13 7.74
CA ARG A 129 -19.61 17.49 7.30
C ARG A 129 -18.19 17.87 7.69
N GLY A 130 -17.60 18.85 7.01
CA GLY A 130 -16.27 19.38 7.27
C GLY A 130 -15.20 18.29 7.42
N ARG A 131 -14.43 18.37 8.52
CA ARG A 131 -13.35 17.43 8.84
C ARG A 131 -13.80 15.97 8.90
N GLU A 132 -15.01 15.70 9.37
CA GLU A 132 -15.51 14.33 9.41
C GLU A 132 -15.69 13.77 7.99
N ALA A 133 -16.32 14.54 7.11
CA ALA A 133 -16.54 14.12 5.72
C ALA A 133 -15.20 13.89 5.01
N PHE A 134 -14.19 14.71 5.29
CA PHE A 134 -12.82 14.48 4.83
C PHE A 134 -12.27 13.13 5.33
N LEU A 135 -12.33 12.86 6.64
CA LEU A 135 -11.83 11.60 7.21
C LEU A 135 -12.56 10.36 6.67
N VAL A 136 -13.88 10.45 6.46
CA VAL A 136 -14.69 9.37 5.86
C VAL A 136 -14.23 9.12 4.42
N ARG A 137 -13.99 10.16 3.61
CA ARG A 137 -13.50 10.02 2.23
C ARG A 137 -12.12 9.36 2.16
N VAL A 138 -11.19 9.81 3.00
CA VAL A 138 -9.85 9.21 3.11
C VAL A 138 -9.96 7.74 3.52
N HIS A 139 -10.79 7.44 4.52
CA HIS A 139 -10.98 6.07 4.97
C HIS A 139 -11.67 5.19 3.93
N MET A 140 -12.62 5.72 3.16
CA MET A 140 -13.22 5.02 2.02
C MET A 140 -12.16 4.62 0.98
N GLY A 141 -11.24 5.53 0.65
CA GLY A 141 -10.07 5.25 -0.19
C GLY A 141 -9.18 4.14 0.38
N ASN A 142 -8.79 4.29 1.64
CA ASN A 142 -7.95 3.33 2.36
C ASN A 142 -8.59 1.94 2.42
N PHE A 143 -9.87 1.86 2.76
CA PHE A 143 -10.60 0.61 2.95
C PHE A 143 -10.86 -0.09 1.62
N ALA A 144 -11.19 0.68 0.57
CA ALA A 144 -11.32 0.15 -0.78
C ALA A 144 -9.99 -0.46 -1.26
N LEU A 145 -8.87 0.24 -1.06
CA LEU A 145 -7.54 -0.25 -1.45
C LEU A 145 -7.11 -1.45 -0.61
N TRP A 146 -7.40 -1.44 0.68
CA TRP A 146 -7.13 -2.57 1.58
C TRP A 146 -7.85 -3.85 1.14
N LEU A 147 -9.17 -3.77 0.94
CA LEU A 147 -9.96 -4.94 0.54
C LEU A 147 -9.59 -5.43 -0.86
N SER A 148 -9.53 -4.52 -1.83
CA SER A 148 -9.27 -4.89 -3.23
C SER A 148 -7.80 -5.19 -3.54
N GLY A 149 -6.87 -4.68 -2.73
CA GLY A 149 -5.43 -4.88 -2.85
C GLY A 149 -4.91 -6.08 -2.07
N VAL A 150 -5.33 -6.24 -0.81
CA VAL A 150 -4.75 -7.25 0.11
C VAL A 150 -5.60 -8.53 0.19
N PHE A 151 -6.90 -8.45 -0.13
CA PHE A 151 -7.84 -9.58 -0.03
C PHE A 151 -8.63 -9.82 -1.33
N PRO A 152 -7.98 -9.86 -2.51
CA PRO A 152 -8.70 -9.98 -3.79
C PRO A 152 -9.48 -11.29 -3.91
N ASP A 153 -8.96 -12.41 -3.39
CA ASP A 153 -9.63 -13.71 -3.39
C ASP A 153 -10.89 -13.74 -2.52
N PHE A 154 -10.84 -13.07 -1.37
CA PHE A 154 -12.01 -12.92 -0.49
C PHE A 154 -13.13 -12.15 -1.19
N LEU A 155 -12.80 -11.04 -1.87
CA LEU A 155 -13.77 -10.27 -2.63
C LEU A 155 -14.35 -11.07 -3.80
N GLU A 156 -13.53 -11.79 -4.56
CA GLU A 156 -13.98 -12.59 -5.69
C GLU A 156 -14.91 -13.73 -5.23
N ALA A 157 -14.55 -14.45 -4.17
CA ALA A 157 -15.41 -15.49 -3.59
C ALA A 157 -16.75 -14.94 -3.09
N ARG A 158 -16.78 -13.68 -2.64
CA ARG A 158 -18.01 -13.01 -2.21
C ARG A 158 -18.82 -12.48 -3.39
N ARG A 159 -18.17 -11.99 -4.45
CA ARG A 159 -18.80 -11.58 -5.72
C ARG A 159 -19.54 -12.75 -6.38
N ARG A 160 -18.89 -13.92 -6.47
CA ARG A 160 -19.50 -15.16 -7.02
C ARG A 160 -20.77 -15.58 -6.27
N ARG A 161 -20.83 -15.32 -4.96
CA ARG A 161 -22.00 -15.55 -4.10
C ARG A 161 -22.98 -14.37 -4.07
N LYS A 162 -22.82 -13.37 -4.96
CA LYS A 162 -23.61 -12.12 -5.00
C LYS A 162 -23.60 -11.31 -3.70
N GLY A 163 -22.56 -11.47 -2.86
CA GLY A 163 -22.44 -10.80 -1.57
C GLY A 163 -21.59 -9.53 -1.61
N ALA A 164 -20.89 -9.25 -2.71
CA ALA A 164 -20.02 -8.08 -2.88
C ALA A 164 -20.09 -7.55 -4.32
N PRO A 165 -19.92 -6.23 -4.53
CA PRO A 165 -19.79 -5.65 -5.86
C PRO A 165 -18.48 -6.06 -6.55
N PRO A 166 -18.34 -5.87 -7.87
CA PRO A 166 -17.10 -6.16 -8.60
C PRO A 166 -15.94 -5.28 -8.14
N ILE A 167 -14.68 -5.68 -8.43
CA ILE A 167 -13.50 -4.90 -8.04
C ILE A 167 -13.50 -3.49 -8.65
N SER A 168 -14.00 -3.32 -9.87
CA SER A 168 -14.14 -1.99 -10.50
C SER A 168 -14.99 -1.02 -9.67
N TYR A 169 -15.92 -1.51 -8.84
CA TYR A 169 -16.63 -0.67 -7.87
C TYR A 169 -15.69 -0.16 -6.77
N TYR A 170 -14.86 -1.03 -6.19
CA TYR A 170 -13.86 -0.65 -5.18
C TYR A 170 -12.84 0.33 -5.76
N GLU A 171 -12.40 0.13 -6.99
CA GLU A 171 -11.48 1.05 -7.68
C GLU A 171 -12.10 2.44 -7.87
N ARG A 172 -13.30 2.53 -8.46
CA ARG A 172 -13.97 3.82 -8.67
C ARG A 172 -14.22 4.55 -7.35
N MET A 173 -14.75 3.85 -6.35
CA MET A 173 -15.04 4.43 -5.04
C MET A 173 -13.77 4.86 -4.32
N GLY A 174 -12.73 4.02 -4.35
CA GLY A 174 -11.47 4.29 -3.68
C GLY A 174 -10.73 5.47 -4.30
N ALA A 175 -10.56 5.48 -5.62
CA ALA A 175 -9.93 6.57 -6.36
C ALA A 175 -10.68 7.90 -6.17
N THR A 176 -12.02 7.87 -6.25
CA THR A 176 -12.85 9.06 -6.00
C THR A 176 -12.73 9.56 -4.57
N GLY A 177 -12.70 8.66 -3.58
CA GLY A 177 -12.52 9.01 -2.18
C GLY A 177 -11.22 9.77 -1.94
N TYR A 178 -10.12 9.28 -2.50
CA TYR A 178 -8.82 9.96 -2.42
C TYR A 178 -8.79 11.29 -3.15
N ARG A 179 -9.25 11.34 -4.41
CA ARG A 179 -9.26 12.56 -5.22
C ARG A 179 -10.08 13.69 -4.58
N VAL A 180 -11.30 13.39 -4.13
CA VAL A 180 -12.14 14.42 -3.48
C VAL A 180 -11.56 14.81 -2.12
N ALA A 181 -10.87 13.90 -1.42
CA ALA A 181 -10.19 14.24 -0.18
C ALA A 181 -8.95 15.13 -0.41
N SER A 182 -8.15 14.89 -1.45
CA SER A 182 -6.94 15.68 -1.75
C SER A 182 -7.26 17.14 -2.10
N GLU A 183 -8.42 17.37 -2.71
CA GLU A 183 -8.96 18.70 -3.04
C GLU A 183 -9.45 19.49 -1.81
N SER A 184 -9.56 18.87 -0.62
CA SER A 184 -10.11 19.52 0.56
C SER A 184 -9.11 20.45 1.27
N PRO A 185 -9.59 21.48 2.01
CA PRO A 185 -8.72 22.32 2.85
C PRO A 185 -7.97 21.52 3.93
N GLU A 186 -8.61 20.49 4.49
CA GLU A 186 -8.00 19.62 5.51
C GLU A 186 -6.80 18.86 4.96
N ALA A 187 -6.82 18.43 3.69
CA ALA A 187 -5.67 17.75 3.09
C ALA A 187 -4.44 18.64 3.00
N ALA A 188 -4.61 19.92 2.66
CA ALA A 188 -3.53 20.90 2.67
C ALA A 188 -3.05 21.18 4.10
N ALA A 189 -3.97 21.44 5.03
CA ALA A 189 -3.64 21.73 6.42
C ALA A 189 -2.88 20.60 7.11
N LEU A 190 -3.12 19.35 6.70
CA LEU A 190 -2.48 18.16 7.26
C LEU A 190 -1.26 17.69 6.44
N GLY A 191 -0.92 18.37 5.33
CA GLY A 191 0.22 18.01 4.48
C GLY A 191 0.07 16.66 3.77
N VAL A 192 -1.16 16.20 3.51
CA VAL A 192 -1.45 14.90 2.88
C VAL A 192 -2.03 15.01 1.48
N ARG A 193 -2.23 16.22 0.96
CA ARG A 193 -2.79 16.47 -0.38
C ARG A 193 -2.11 15.63 -1.45
N ASP A 194 -0.79 15.73 -1.57
CA ASP A 194 -0.04 15.10 -2.66
C ASP A 194 -0.09 13.58 -2.57
N ALA A 195 -0.06 13.03 -1.35
CA ALA A 195 -0.17 11.60 -1.14
C ALA A 195 -1.55 11.05 -1.48
N LEU A 196 -2.62 11.73 -1.06
CA LEU A 196 -3.98 11.33 -1.40
C LEU A 196 -4.20 11.46 -2.91
N ASP A 197 -3.76 12.55 -3.53
CA ASP A 197 -3.86 12.75 -4.98
C ASP A 197 -3.09 11.67 -5.76
N SER A 198 -1.85 11.40 -5.37
CA SER A 198 -1.00 10.39 -5.99
C SER A 198 -1.59 8.99 -5.91
N VAL A 199 -2.03 8.54 -4.73
CA VAL A 199 -2.66 7.22 -4.57
C VAL A 199 -3.98 7.14 -5.32
N GLY A 200 -4.76 8.24 -5.35
CA GLY A 200 -5.99 8.34 -6.13
C GLY A 200 -5.76 8.18 -7.63
N ARG A 201 -4.77 8.89 -8.19
CA ARG A 201 -4.39 8.80 -9.61
C ARG A 201 -3.88 7.41 -10.00
N HIS A 202 -3.05 6.81 -9.15
CA HIS A 202 -2.44 5.51 -9.43
C HIS A 202 -3.24 4.31 -8.86
N PHE A 203 -4.50 4.50 -8.45
CA PHE A 203 -5.22 3.54 -7.64
C PHE A 203 -5.22 2.11 -8.21
N SER A 204 -5.52 1.94 -9.50
CA SER A 204 -5.58 0.61 -10.13
C SER A 204 -4.20 -0.05 -10.20
N GLY A 205 -3.15 0.71 -10.52
CA GLY A 205 -1.77 0.24 -10.54
C GLY A 205 -1.28 -0.16 -9.15
N VAL A 206 -1.57 0.67 -8.13
CA VAL A 206 -1.26 0.39 -6.72
C VAL A 206 -2.04 -0.84 -6.22
N ARG A 207 -3.34 -0.94 -6.50
CA ARG A 207 -4.14 -2.12 -6.15
C ARG A 207 -3.55 -3.39 -6.76
N SER A 208 -3.22 -3.37 -8.05
CA SER A 208 -2.64 -4.51 -8.76
C SER A 208 -1.24 -4.87 -8.23
N ALA A 209 -0.45 -3.89 -7.81
CA ALA A 209 0.80 -4.12 -7.09
C ALA A 209 0.55 -4.84 -5.76
N LEU A 210 -0.43 -4.37 -4.98
CA LEU A 210 -0.82 -5.00 -3.72
C LEU A 210 -1.37 -6.43 -3.90
N ASN A 211 -2.07 -6.72 -5.00
CA ASN A 211 -2.50 -8.09 -5.31
C ASN A 211 -1.28 -9.02 -5.46
N ARG A 212 -0.22 -8.57 -6.14
CA ARG A 212 1.04 -9.34 -6.20
C ARG A 212 1.67 -9.54 -4.83
N VAL A 213 1.66 -8.50 -3.99
CA VAL A 213 2.17 -8.59 -2.62
C VAL A 213 1.40 -9.65 -1.83
N SER A 214 0.08 -9.57 -1.87
CA SER A 214 -0.85 -10.50 -1.24
C SER A 214 -0.55 -11.94 -1.68
N ASP A 215 -0.55 -12.17 -2.98
CA ASP A 215 -0.42 -13.52 -3.56
C ASP A 215 0.96 -14.13 -3.32
N ARG A 216 2.02 -13.30 -3.36
CA ARG A 216 3.40 -13.76 -3.19
C ARG A 216 3.85 -13.86 -1.74
N TYR A 217 3.30 -13.12 -0.79
CA TYR A 217 3.87 -13.03 0.56
C TYR A 217 2.88 -13.21 1.70
N LEU A 218 1.65 -12.70 1.58
CA LEU A 218 0.69 -12.70 2.69
C LEU A 218 -0.17 -13.96 2.70
N TRP A 219 -0.66 -14.40 1.53
CA TRP A 219 -1.63 -15.49 1.42
C TRP A 219 -1.17 -16.58 0.44
N ARG A 220 0.08 -17.03 0.61
CA ARG A 220 0.67 -18.13 -0.17
C ARG A 220 -0.21 -19.39 -0.05
N GLY A 221 -0.65 -19.94 -1.19
CA GLY A 221 -1.40 -21.21 -1.24
C GLY A 221 -2.89 -21.14 -0.87
N SER A 222 -3.46 -19.96 -0.62
CA SER A 222 -4.86 -19.81 -0.19
C SER A 222 -5.91 -19.89 -1.32
N ALA A 223 -5.49 -19.78 -2.59
CA ALA A 223 -6.41 -19.85 -3.74
C ALA A 223 -5.76 -20.56 -4.94
N ASP A 224 -6.62 -21.11 -5.80
CA ASP A 224 -6.27 -21.78 -7.05
C ASP A 224 -5.44 -20.85 -7.97
N PRO A 225 -4.21 -21.25 -8.40
CA PRO A 225 -3.37 -20.44 -9.28
C PRO A 225 -4.04 -20.01 -10.58
N VAL A 226 -4.90 -20.86 -11.16
CA VAL A 226 -5.65 -20.53 -12.38
C VAL A 226 -6.70 -19.46 -12.09
N GLY A 227 -7.45 -19.60 -10.99
CA GLY A 227 -8.37 -18.57 -10.51
C GLY A 227 -7.72 -17.20 -10.32
N ARG A 228 -6.48 -17.13 -9.80
CA ARG A 228 -5.73 -15.88 -9.66
C ARG A 228 -5.35 -15.26 -10.99
N LEU A 229 -4.87 -16.06 -11.94
CA LEU A 229 -4.52 -15.59 -13.28
C LEU A 229 -5.76 -15.06 -14.01
N LEU A 230 -6.86 -15.83 -14.00
CA LEU A 230 -8.12 -15.43 -14.62
C LEU A 230 -8.63 -14.12 -14.03
N ARG A 231 -8.52 -13.95 -12.70
CA ARG A 231 -8.87 -12.72 -12.00
C ARG A 231 -8.05 -11.52 -12.49
N GLU A 232 -6.73 -11.64 -12.55
CA GLU A 232 -5.84 -10.57 -13.04
C GLU A 232 -6.14 -10.20 -14.49
N VAL A 233 -6.37 -11.19 -15.37
CA VAL A 233 -6.73 -10.96 -16.78
C VAL A 233 -8.10 -10.31 -16.90
N SER A 234 -9.07 -10.74 -16.08
CA SER A 234 -10.42 -10.15 -16.09
C SER A 234 -10.38 -8.68 -15.72
N TYR A 235 -9.54 -8.29 -14.75
CA TYR A 235 -9.38 -6.89 -14.35
C TYR A 235 -8.57 -6.04 -15.33
N ALA A 236 -7.74 -6.65 -16.18
CA ALA A 236 -7.03 -5.92 -17.23
C ALA A 236 -7.91 -5.64 -18.47
N MET A 237 -9.05 -6.32 -18.58
CA MET A 237 -9.98 -6.27 -19.73
C MET A 237 -11.28 -5.51 -19.44
N GLU A 238 -11.56 -5.14 -18.18
CA GLU A 238 -12.66 -4.27 -17.75
C GLU A 238 -12.26 -2.79 -17.78
#